data_AF-A0A7J7SR58-F1
#
_entry.id   AF-A0A7J7SR58-F1
#
_cell.length_a   1.000
_cell.length_b   1.000
_cell.length_c   1.000
_cell.angle_alpha   90.00
_cell.angle_beta   90.00
_cell.angle_gamma   90.00
#
_symmetry.space_group_name_H-M   'P 1'
#
loop_
_entity.id
_entity.type
_entity.pdbx_description
1 polymer ?
#
loop_
_entity_poly.entity_id
_entity_poly.type
_entity_poly.pdbx_seq_one_letter_code
_entity_poly.pdbx_strand_id
1 'polypeptide(L)'
;MLREAYGEHAPSQDTCERWFKRFESDDFDAKDKERPGQLKEFEDQQLQALLEKDAYQTQKQFAERLNVAQQTIYNHLQAMGKTLKEGKWVPHQLNERHMENRKVISKMLLQRHKRKSFLH
;
A
#
# COMPACT_ATOMS: atom_id res chain seq x y z
N MET A 1 -33.23 -10.04 -36.91
CA MET A 1 -31.87 -10.62 -36.88
C MET A 1 -31.41 -11.06 -35.49
N LEU A 2 -31.03 -10.17 -34.55
CA LEU A 2 -30.54 -10.62 -33.23
C LEU A 2 -31.61 -11.35 -32.40
N ARG A 3 -32.84 -10.83 -32.39
CA ARG A 3 -33.98 -11.49 -31.72
C ARG A 3 -34.41 -12.80 -32.38
N GLU A 4 -34.14 -12.96 -33.68
CA GLU A 4 -34.41 -14.20 -34.41
C GLU A 4 -33.36 -15.27 -34.11
N ALA A 5 -32.09 -14.88 -33.94
CA ALA A 5 -31.00 -15.79 -33.62
C ALA A 5 -30.92 -16.16 -32.13
N TYR A 6 -31.23 -15.22 -31.22
CA TYR A 6 -30.99 -15.37 -29.78
C TYR A 6 -32.27 -15.30 -28.92
N GLY A 7 -33.45 -15.12 -29.55
CA GLY A 7 -34.73 -15.10 -28.85
C GLY A 7 -34.80 -14.06 -27.73
N GLU A 8 -35.19 -14.50 -26.54
CA GLU A 8 -35.33 -13.65 -25.34
C GLU A 8 -34.00 -13.21 -24.73
N HIS A 9 -32.90 -13.87 -25.06
CA HIS A 9 -31.56 -13.51 -24.58
C HIS A 9 -30.89 -12.42 -25.43
N ALA A 10 -31.56 -11.95 -26.49
CA ALA A 10 -31.06 -10.86 -27.31
C ALA A 10 -31.02 -9.53 -26.51
N PRO A 11 -29.98 -8.70 -26.70
CA PRO A 11 -29.93 -7.38 -26.08
C PRO A 11 -31.09 -6.49 -26.54
N SER A 12 -31.49 -5.55 -25.69
CA SER A 12 -32.53 -4.56 -26.04
C SER A 12 -32.08 -3.66 -27.18
N GLN A 13 -33.05 -3.03 -27.86
CA GLN A 13 -32.76 -2.04 -28.90
C GLN A 13 -31.90 -0.89 -28.35
N ASP A 14 -32.22 -0.34 -27.18
CA ASP A 14 -31.43 0.71 -26.52
C ASP A 14 -29.97 0.30 -26.27
N THR A 15 -29.73 -0.97 -25.95
CA THR A 15 -28.39 -1.50 -25.76
C THR A 15 -27.64 -1.50 -27.10
N CYS A 16 -28.29 -1.95 -28.18
CA CYS A 16 -27.71 -1.95 -29.52
C CYS A 16 -27.38 -0.53 -30.00
N GLU A 17 -28.28 0.43 -29.78
CA GLU A 17 -28.07 1.84 -30.13
C GLU A 17 -26.90 2.46 -29.35
N ARG A 18 -26.74 2.16 -28.05
CA ARG A 18 -25.57 2.60 -27.27
C ARG A 18 -24.27 2.05 -27.82
N TRP A 19 -24.24 0.78 -28.21
CA TRP A 19 -23.05 0.17 -28.83
C TRP A 19 -22.75 0.79 -30.19
N PHE A 20 -23.78 1.05 -31.01
CA PHE A 20 -23.60 1.67 -32.32
C PHE A 20 -22.99 3.07 -32.21
N LYS A 21 -23.50 3.91 -31.30
CA LYS A 21 -22.92 5.24 -31.00
C LYS A 21 -21.47 5.15 -30.53
N ARG A 22 -21.14 4.11 -29.76
CA ARG A 22 -19.76 3.86 -29.30
C ARG A 22 -18.85 3.53 -30.48
N PHE A 23 -19.31 2.68 -31.41
CA PHE A 23 -18.58 2.35 -32.63
C PHE A 23 -18.44 3.54 -33.59
N GLU A 24 -19.44 4.42 -33.68
CA GLU A 24 -19.33 5.68 -34.45
C GLU A 24 -18.25 6.62 -33.89
N SER A 25 -17.88 6.48 -32.61
CA SER A 25 -16.79 7.21 -31.98
C SER A 25 -15.43 6.50 -32.06
N ASP A 26 -15.27 5.54 -32.97
CA ASP A 26 -14.07 4.68 -33.13
C ASP A 26 -13.68 3.86 -31.88
N ASP A 27 -14.57 3.70 -30.91
CA ASP A 27 -14.36 2.89 -29.71
C ASP A 27 -14.95 1.47 -29.93
N PHE A 28 -14.12 0.60 -30.52
CA PHE A 28 -14.46 -0.81 -30.79
C PHE A 28 -14.15 -1.76 -29.63
N ASP A 29 -13.79 -1.26 -28.45
CA ASP A 29 -13.48 -2.12 -27.30
C ASP A 29 -14.77 -2.74 -26.75
N ALA A 30 -14.91 -4.06 -26.89
CA ALA A 30 -16.05 -4.80 -26.38
C ALA A 30 -16.03 -4.99 -24.85
N LYS A 31 -14.95 -4.62 -24.16
CA LYS A 31 -14.87 -4.71 -22.70
C LYS A 31 -15.69 -3.61 -22.04
N ASP A 32 -16.23 -3.95 -20.87
CA ASP A 32 -16.80 -2.97 -19.95
C ASP A 32 -15.69 -2.02 -19.51
N LYS A 33 -16.00 -0.72 -19.53
CA LYS A 33 -15.13 0.30 -18.92
C LYS A 33 -15.07 0.06 -17.42
N GLU A 34 -13.98 0.51 -16.79
CA GLU A 34 -13.89 0.50 -15.34
C GLU A 34 -15.14 1.16 -14.75
N ARG A 35 -15.88 0.38 -13.98
CA ARG A 35 -17.05 0.90 -13.28
C ARG A 35 -16.53 1.73 -12.12
N PRO A 36 -17.08 2.94 -11.88
CA PRO A 36 -16.77 3.68 -10.68
C PRO A 36 -17.05 2.77 -9.48
N GLY A 37 -15.99 2.40 -8.77
CA GLY A 37 -16.07 1.55 -7.60
C GLY A 37 -16.74 2.26 -6.43
N GLN A 38 -16.84 1.56 -5.30
CA GLN A 38 -17.21 2.19 -4.04
C GLN A 38 -16.23 3.32 -3.72
N LEU A 39 -16.75 4.49 -3.32
CA LEU A 39 -15.92 5.59 -2.83
C LEU A 39 -15.07 5.09 -1.66
N LYS A 40 -13.76 5.35 -1.71
CA LYS A 40 -12.85 5.05 -0.60
C LYS A 40 -13.24 5.90 0.60
N GLU A 41 -13.46 5.27 1.76
CA GLU A 41 -13.83 5.98 3.00
C GLU A 41 -12.70 6.89 3.52
N PHE A 42 -11.44 6.55 3.20
CA PHE A 42 -10.25 7.37 3.48
C PHE A 42 -9.17 7.12 2.42
N GLU A 43 -8.21 8.04 2.31
CA GLU A 43 -7.11 7.92 1.35
C GLU A 43 -5.96 7.06 1.92
N ASP A 44 -5.36 6.22 1.08
CA ASP A 44 -4.19 5.39 1.47
C ASP A 44 -3.04 6.24 2.05
N GLN A 45 -2.93 7.49 1.59
CA GLN A 45 -1.96 8.48 2.09
C GLN A 45 -2.17 8.82 3.58
N GLN A 46 -3.41 8.87 4.05
CA GLN A 46 -3.73 9.18 5.45
C GLN A 46 -3.27 8.04 6.37
N LEU A 47 -3.52 6.78 6.00
CA LEU A 47 -3.04 5.63 6.76
C LEU A 47 -1.51 5.51 6.70
N GLN A 48 -0.90 5.82 5.55
CA GLN A 48 0.56 5.86 5.40
C GLN A 48 1.20 6.91 6.33
N ALA A 49 0.63 8.12 6.43
CA ALA A 49 1.12 9.14 7.34
C ALA A 49 1.03 8.73 8.83
N LEU A 50 -0.03 8.01 9.21
CA LEU A 50 -0.17 7.48 10.57
C LEU A 50 0.89 6.41 10.88
N LEU A 51 1.21 5.53 9.92
CA LEU A 51 2.27 4.53 10.05
C LEU A 51 3.66 5.15 10.19
N GLU A 52 3.94 6.23 9.46
CA GLU A 52 5.23 6.94 9.53
C GLU A 52 5.43 7.64 10.87
N LYS A 53 4.34 8.16 11.45
CA LYS A 53 4.36 8.80 12.76
C LYS A 53 4.62 7.79 13.88
N ASP A 54 4.01 6.61 13.81
CA ASP A 54 4.15 5.56 14.81
C ASP A 54 3.80 4.19 14.24
N ALA A 55 4.83 3.41 13.91
CA ALA A 55 4.70 2.10 13.30
C ALA A 55 4.22 1.00 14.27
N TYR A 56 4.11 1.29 15.57
CA TYR A 56 3.77 0.29 16.60
C TYR A 56 2.28 0.28 16.96
N GLN A 57 1.46 1.10 16.30
CA GLN A 57 0.02 1.15 16.56
C GLN A 57 -0.70 -0.09 16.05
N THR A 58 -1.77 -0.44 16.76
CA THR A 58 -2.63 -1.55 16.39
C THR A 58 -3.64 -1.14 15.31
N GLN A 59 -4.12 -2.11 14.54
CA GLN A 59 -5.19 -1.89 13.54
C GLN A 59 -6.44 -1.25 14.15
N LYS A 60 -6.78 -1.59 15.40
CA LYS A 60 -7.90 -1.00 16.14
C LYS A 60 -7.69 0.50 16.40
N GLN A 61 -6.49 0.91 16.78
CA GLN A 61 -6.17 2.32 16.99
C GLN A 61 -6.23 3.13 15.68
N PHE A 62 -5.80 2.54 14.56
CA PHE A 62 -5.96 3.17 13.25
C PHE A 62 -7.44 3.30 12.87
N ALA A 63 -8.23 2.26 13.10
CA ALA A 63 -9.67 2.26 12.85
C ALA A 63 -10.41 3.34 13.65
N GLU A 64 -10.09 3.48 14.94
CA GLU A 64 -10.65 4.53 15.79
C GLU A 64 -10.28 5.94 15.29
N ARG A 65 -9.05 6.15 14.85
CA ARG A 65 -8.60 7.47 14.35
C ARG A 65 -9.14 7.84 12.99
N LEU A 66 -9.31 6.86 12.11
CA LEU A 66 -9.85 7.04 10.76
C LEU A 66 -11.38 6.89 10.73
N ASN A 67 -12.00 6.59 11.88
CA ASN A 67 -13.43 6.34 12.03
C ASN A 67 -13.98 5.31 11.03
N VAL A 68 -13.24 4.21 10.87
CA VAL A 68 -13.60 3.09 9.98
C VAL A 68 -13.56 1.77 10.73
N ALA A 69 -14.12 0.71 10.14
CA ALA A 69 -14.00 -0.62 10.70
C ALA A 69 -12.54 -1.11 10.69
N GLN A 70 -12.17 -1.90 11.70
CA GLN A 70 -10.84 -2.54 11.77
C GLN A 70 -10.54 -3.38 10.52
N GLN A 71 -11.55 -4.05 9.97
CA GLN A 71 -11.40 -4.86 8.75
C GLN A 71 -10.99 -4.01 7.54
N THR A 72 -11.50 -2.77 7.44
CA THR A 72 -11.10 -1.82 6.39
C THR A 72 -9.60 -1.53 6.50
N ILE A 73 -9.10 -1.24 7.70
CA ILE A 73 -7.66 -1.04 7.94
C ILE A 73 -6.85 -2.27 7.53
N TYR A 74 -7.28 -3.47 7.92
CA TYR A 74 -6.59 -4.70 7.53
C TYR A 74 -6.47 -4.85 6.00
N ASN A 75 -7.58 -4.67 5.28
CA ASN A 75 -7.61 -4.80 3.83
C ASN A 75 -6.67 -3.77 3.16
N HIS A 76 -6.69 -2.52 3.63
CA HIS A 76 -5.81 -1.47 3.11
C HIS A 76 -4.33 -1.76 3.41
N LEU A 77 -3.98 -2.21 4.62
CA LEU A 77 -2.60 -2.60 4.95
C LEU A 77 -2.09 -3.73 4.04
N GLN A 78 -2.92 -4.72 3.73
CA GLN A 78 -2.59 -5.80 2.80
C GLN A 78 -2.40 -5.28 1.36
N ALA A 79 -3.30 -4.43 0.87
CA ALA A 79 -3.20 -3.82 -0.45
C ALA A 79 -1.93 -2.96 -0.62
N MET A 80 -1.47 -2.32 0.45
CA MET A 80 -0.21 -1.56 0.48
C MET A 80 1.05 -2.45 0.69
N GLY A 81 0.89 -3.76 0.88
CA GLY A 81 1.99 -4.68 1.18
C GLY A 81 2.64 -4.46 2.55
N LYS A 82 1.92 -3.91 3.52
CA LYS A 82 2.41 -3.71 4.90
C LYS A 82 2.26 -5.00 5.70
N THR A 83 3.35 -5.43 6.32
CA THR A 83 3.38 -6.59 7.21
C THR A 83 3.80 -6.17 8.61
N LEU A 84 3.16 -6.72 9.64
CA LEU A 84 3.62 -6.56 11.02
C LEU A 84 4.96 -7.27 11.19
N LYS A 85 5.94 -6.56 11.74
CA LYS A 85 7.25 -7.12 12.13
C LYS A 85 7.45 -6.83 13.60
N GLU A 86 7.88 -7.85 14.34
CA GLU A 86 8.22 -7.67 15.75
C GLU A 86 9.42 -6.74 15.91
N GLY A 87 9.41 -5.98 17.00
CA GLY A 87 10.54 -5.12 17.37
C GLY A 87 11.79 -5.96 17.64
N LYS A 88 12.96 -5.41 17.29
CA LYS A 88 14.24 -6.04 17.64
C LYS A 88 14.55 -5.77 19.11
N TRP A 89 14.89 -6.82 19.85
CA TRP A 89 15.35 -6.66 21.22
C TRP A 89 16.69 -5.92 21.25
N VAL A 90 16.78 -4.88 22.08
CA VAL A 90 18.00 -4.08 22.28
C VAL A 90 18.49 -4.32 23.72
N PRO A 91 19.75 -4.74 23.94
CA PRO A 91 20.21 -5.17 25.26
C PRO A 91 20.13 -4.13 26.37
N HIS A 92 20.39 -2.86 26.04
CA HIS A 92 20.45 -1.78 27.02
C HIS A 92 19.93 -0.48 26.42
N GLN A 93 19.22 0.30 27.23
CA GLN A 93 18.88 1.67 26.88
C GLN A 93 20.12 2.55 27.08
N LEU A 94 20.76 2.94 25.98
CA LEU A 94 21.96 3.76 26.01
C LEU A 94 21.59 5.23 26.31
N ASN A 95 22.41 5.89 27.13
CA ASN A 95 22.39 7.34 27.24
C ASN A 95 23.32 7.96 26.18
N GLU A 96 23.28 9.28 26.06
CA GLU A 96 24.09 10.02 25.08
C GLU A 96 25.59 9.76 25.21
N ARG A 97 26.11 9.73 26.45
CA ARG A 97 27.52 9.42 26.71
C ARG A 97 27.91 8.02 26.26
N HIS A 98 27.07 7.02 26.52
CA HIS A 98 27.29 5.64 26.08
C HIS A 98 27.30 5.55 24.55
N MET A 99 26.40 6.27 23.87
CA MET A 99 26.35 6.31 22.41
C MET A 99 27.62 6.93 21.82
N GLU A 100 28.07 8.07 22.35
CA GLU A 100 29.26 8.75 21.83
C GLU A 100 30.53 7.93 22.08
N ASN A 101 30.70 7.38 23.29
CA ASN A 101 31.83 6.51 23.59
C ASN A 101 31.90 5.31 22.63
N ARG A 102 30.76 4.64 22.38
CA ARG A 102 30.69 3.51 21.43
C ARG A 102 31.09 3.94 20.02
N LYS A 103 30.62 5.10 19.57
CA LYS A 103 30.95 5.66 18.24
C LYS A 103 32.43 5.97 18.11
N VAL A 104 33.03 6.64 19.10
CA VAL A 104 34.47 6.98 19.12
C VAL A 104 35.34 5.73 19.09
N ILE A 105 35.08 4.78 20.01
CA ILE A 105 35.85 3.53 20.10
C ILE A 105 35.75 2.76 18.79
N SER A 106 34.54 2.61 18.24
CA SER A 106 34.32 1.88 16.98
C SER A 106 35.07 2.54 15.81
N LYS A 107 35.06 3.87 15.72
CA LYS A 107 35.84 4.60 14.70
C LYS A 107 37.34 4.37 14.85
N MET A 108 37.87 4.45 16.07
CA MET A 108 39.31 4.23 16.33
C MET A 108 39.74 2.80 15.96
N LEU A 109 38.96 1.80 16.35
CA LEU A 109 39.22 0.39 16.03
C LEU A 109 39.16 0.14 14.51
N LEU A 110 38.17 0.71 13.82
CA LEU A 110 38.05 0.60 12.36
C LEU A 110 39.26 1.22 11.64
N GLN A 111 39.72 2.40 12.08
CA GLN A 111 40.92 3.05 11.52
C GLN A 111 42.18 2.21 11.74
N ARG A 112 42.34 1.64 12.94
CA ARG A 112 43.45 0.74 13.25
C ARG A 112 43.43 -0.51 12.37
N HIS A 113 42.26 -1.12 12.18
CA HIS A 113 42.10 -2.28 11.31
C HIS A 113 42.55 -1.96 9.88
N LYS A 114 42.05 -0.86 9.31
CA LYS A 114 42.44 -0.40 7.96
C LYS A 114 43.96 -0.24 7.85
N ARG A 115 44.59 0.45 8.81
CA ARG A 115 46.07 0.64 8.81
C ARG A 115 46.83 -0.68 8.88
N LYS A 116 46.37 -1.65 9.68
CA LYS A 116 47.00 -2.97 9.77
C LYS A 116 46.83 -3.79 8.50
N SER A 117 45.67 -3.72 7.84
CA SER A 117 45.43 -4.42 6.57
C SER A 117 46.21 -3.84 5.40
N PHE A 118 46.76 -2.63 5.50
CA PHE A 118 47.67 -2.04 4.49
C PHE A 118 49.14 -2.46 4.69
N LEU A 119 49.49 -3.04 5.84
CA LEU A 119 50.88 -3.38 6.22
C LEU A 119 51.16 -4.90 6.17
N HIS A 120 50.21 -5.67 5.63
CA HIS A 120 50.36 -7.08 5.27
C HIS A 120 50.12 -7.21 3.77
#